data_AF-A0A9D9K7E3-F1
#
_entry.id   AF-A0A9D9K7E3-F1
#
_cell.length_a   1.000
_cell.length_b   1.000
_cell.length_c   1.000
_cell.angle_alpha   90.00
_cell.angle_beta   90.00
_cell.angle_gamma   90.00
#
_symmetry.space_group_name_H-M   'P 1'
#
loop_
_entity.id
_entity.type
_entity.pdbx_description
1 polymer ?
#
loop_
_entity_poly.entity_id
_entity_poly.type
_entity_poly.pdbx_seq_one_letter_code
_entity_poly.pdbx_strand_id
1 'polypeptide(L)'
;MQIHKTQKKNKKYKKIIQLKNIEIYLKNNPPQSDLEFVESCFNKPFSKQKKIALTIRCSIAKLGQVDSKFIRANSSFENLAWLPYWKNCGDIRFYTEDFVEVIESELQIQFTEKQLRNASVRDPDLHPEMKINEFIREFYSWYNLNYF
;
A
#
# COMPACT_ATOMS: atom_id res chain seq x y z
N MET A 1 -40.91 5.21 0.78
CA MET A 1 -40.36 4.72 -0.51
C MET A 1 -39.33 5.65 -1.19
N GLN A 2 -39.19 6.93 -0.82
CA GLN A 2 -38.22 7.87 -1.43
C GLN A 2 -36.77 7.74 -0.88
N ILE A 3 -36.57 7.42 0.40
CA ILE A 3 -35.24 7.35 1.04
C ILE A 3 -34.31 6.30 0.39
N HIS A 4 -34.85 5.13 0.04
CA HIS A 4 -34.09 4.07 -0.65
C HIS A 4 -33.66 4.44 -2.08
N LYS A 5 -34.42 5.28 -2.79
CA LYS A 5 -34.04 5.73 -4.14
C LYS A 5 -32.86 6.70 -4.07
N THR A 6 -32.83 7.60 -3.07
CA THR A 6 -31.73 8.55 -2.84
C THR A 6 -30.44 7.85 -2.40
N GLN A 7 -30.52 6.87 -1.51
CA GLN A 7 -29.36 6.08 -1.07
C GLN A 7 -28.74 5.24 -2.20
N LYS A 8 -29.58 4.59 -3.04
CA LYS A 8 -29.10 3.84 -4.22
C LYS A 8 -28.42 4.75 -5.25
N LYS A 9 -28.99 5.94 -5.48
CA LYS A 9 -28.43 6.94 -6.39
C LYS A 9 -27.05 7.40 -5.90
N ASN A 10 -26.90 7.72 -4.62
CA ASN A 10 -25.62 8.12 -4.02
C ASN A 10 -24.54 7.03 -4.06
N LYS A 11 -24.90 5.76 -3.84
CA LYS A 11 -23.96 4.63 -4.00
C LYS A 11 -23.48 4.48 -5.45
N LYS A 12 -24.38 4.63 -6.43
CA LYS A 12 -24.02 4.57 -7.86
C LYS A 12 -23.05 5.69 -8.25
N TYR A 13 -23.28 6.92 -7.81
CA TYR A 13 -22.37 8.05 -8.07
C TYR A 13 -20.99 7.85 -7.44
N LYS A 14 -20.93 7.43 -6.17
CA LYS A 14 -19.65 7.13 -5.51
C LYS A 14 -18.85 6.06 -6.25
N LYS A 15 -19.52 5.00 -6.74
CA LYS A 15 -18.87 3.95 -7.54
C LYS A 15 -18.32 4.48 -8.87
N ILE A 16 -19.04 5.38 -9.56
CA ILE A 16 -18.56 5.99 -10.81
C ILE A 16 -17.31 6.83 -10.57
N ILE A 17 -17.29 7.66 -9.53
CA ILE A 17 -16.13 8.49 -9.19
C ILE A 17 -14.92 7.61 -8.86
N GLN A 18 -15.12 6.55 -8.08
CA GLN A 18 -14.06 5.61 -7.73
C GLN A 18 -13.45 4.95 -8.98
N LEU A 19 -14.27 4.48 -9.92
CA LEU A 19 -13.79 3.87 -11.16
C LEU A 19 -12.97 4.87 -12.00
N LYS A 20 -13.43 6.12 -12.12
CA LYS A 20 -12.68 7.17 -12.83
C LYS A 20 -11.32 7.45 -12.20
N ASN A 21 -11.24 7.48 -10.87
CA ASN A 21 -9.96 7.72 -10.21
C ASN A 21 -8.98 6.56 -10.43
N ILE A 22 -9.47 5.31 -10.41
CA ILE A 22 -8.67 4.14 -10.76
C ILE A 22 -8.18 4.22 -12.21
N GLU A 23 -9.05 4.58 -13.17
CA GLU A 23 -8.66 4.76 -14.57
C GLU A 23 -7.55 5.80 -14.75
N ILE A 24 -7.66 6.95 -14.05
CA ILE A 24 -6.62 8.00 -14.05
C ILE A 24 -5.32 7.46 -13.46
N TYR A 25 -5.38 6.75 -12.34
CA TYR A 25 -4.22 6.13 -11.71
C TYR A 25 -3.50 5.17 -12.67
N LEU A 26 -4.25 4.26 -13.30
CA LEU A 26 -3.71 3.26 -14.22
C LEU A 26 -3.08 3.90 -15.47
N LYS A 27 -3.64 5.01 -15.96
CA LYS A 27 -3.08 5.76 -17.09
C LYS A 27 -1.72 6.38 -16.77
N ASN A 28 -1.53 6.82 -15.53
CA ASN A 28 -0.30 7.47 -15.07
C ASN A 28 0.76 6.47 -14.56
N ASN A 29 0.37 5.23 -14.27
CA ASN A 29 1.24 4.21 -13.71
C ASN A 29 1.29 3.00 -14.66
N PRO A 30 2.22 2.96 -15.62
CA PRO A 30 2.40 1.78 -16.46
C PRO A 30 2.84 0.57 -15.59
N PRO A 31 2.56 -0.66 -16.06
CA PRO A 31 2.91 -1.86 -15.32
C PRO A 31 4.44 -1.98 -15.12
N GLN A 32 4.86 -2.42 -13.95
CA GLN A 32 6.23 -2.78 -13.60
C GLN A 32 6.27 -4.27 -13.24
N SER A 33 7.22 -5.02 -13.80
CA SER A 33 7.36 -6.44 -13.47
C SER A 33 7.82 -6.65 -12.02
N ASP A 34 7.60 -7.84 -11.47
CA ASP A 34 8.06 -8.18 -10.12
C ASP A 34 9.59 -8.11 -10.00
N LEU A 35 10.31 -8.54 -11.05
CA LEU A 35 11.77 -8.46 -11.08
C LEU A 35 12.25 -7.00 -10.97
N GLU A 36 11.76 -6.13 -11.86
CA GLU A 36 12.12 -4.70 -11.87
C GLU A 36 11.72 -4.01 -10.56
N PHE A 37 10.57 -4.37 -9.98
CA PHE A 37 10.10 -3.82 -8.72
C PHE A 37 11.07 -4.15 -7.58
N VAL A 38 11.46 -5.42 -7.45
CA VAL A 38 12.39 -5.87 -6.41
C VAL A 38 13.78 -5.25 -6.61
N GLU A 39 14.28 -5.21 -7.84
CA GLU A 39 15.58 -4.60 -8.16
C GLU A 39 15.61 -3.08 -7.87
N SER A 40 14.46 -2.41 -7.95
CA SER A 40 14.31 -1.01 -7.52
C SER A 40 14.32 -0.84 -5.99
N CYS A 41 14.07 -1.92 -5.24
CA CYS A 41 14.07 -1.92 -3.78
C CYS A 41 15.45 -2.26 -3.21
N PHE A 42 16.13 -3.26 -3.78
CA PHE A 42 17.37 -3.83 -3.24
C PHE A 42 18.40 -4.11 -4.34
N ASN A 43 19.67 -3.84 -4.05
CA ASN A 43 20.77 -4.25 -4.91
C ASN A 43 21.09 -5.74 -4.68
N LYS A 44 20.96 -6.58 -5.71
CA LYS A 44 21.16 -8.05 -5.65
C LYS A 44 20.29 -8.75 -4.57
N PRO A 45 18.95 -8.74 -4.74
CA PRO A 45 18.02 -9.24 -3.73
C PRO A 45 18.10 -10.75 -3.50
N PHE A 46 18.09 -11.19 -2.25
CA PHE A 46 17.91 -12.60 -1.87
C PHE A 46 16.44 -12.94 -1.57
N SER A 47 16.13 -14.24 -1.39
CA SER A 47 14.76 -14.77 -1.30
C SER A 47 13.86 -14.03 -0.30
N LYS A 48 14.36 -13.71 0.88
CA LYS A 48 13.61 -13.01 1.94
C LYS A 48 13.26 -11.58 1.54
N GLN A 49 14.22 -10.82 1.00
CA GLN A 49 13.99 -9.46 0.50
C GLN A 49 12.96 -9.44 -0.64
N LYS A 50 13.04 -10.42 -1.55
CA LYS A 50 12.04 -10.62 -2.62
C LYS A 50 10.64 -10.83 -2.02
N LYS A 51 10.52 -11.73 -1.04
CA LYS A 51 9.25 -12.00 -0.35
C LYS A 51 8.68 -10.71 0.26
N ILE A 52 9.46 -9.99 1.06
CA ILE A 52 9.00 -8.76 1.71
C ILE A 52 8.56 -7.69 0.70
N ALA A 53 9.37 -7.43 -0.33
CA ALA A 53 9.03 -6.42 -1.34
C ALA A 53 7.72 -6.75 -2.05
N LEU A 54 7.55 -8.00 -2.50
CA LEU A 54 6.35 -8.43 -3.22
C LEU A 54 5.13 -8.47 -2.30
N THR A 55 5.30 -8.89 -1.05
CA THR A 55 4.23 -8.85 -0.05
C THR A 55 3.73 -7.42 0.16
N ILE A 56 4.63 -6.47 0.44
CA ILE A 56 4.24 -5.07 0.64
C ILE A 56 3.55 -4.51 -0.61
N ARG A 57 4.09 -4.79 -1.80
CA ARG A 57 3.47 -4.42 -3.08
C ARG A 57 2.05 -4.95 -3.20
N CYS A 58 1.84 -6.22 -2.88
CA CYS A 58 0.53 -6.87 -2.90
C CYS A 58 -0.42 -6.26 -1.87
N SER A 59 0.04 -5.98 -0.65
CA SER A 59 -0.77 -5.32 0.39
C SER A 59 -1.26 -3.94 -0.07
N ILE A 60 -0.36 -3.16 -0.68
CA ILE A 60 -0.71 -1.86 -1.27
C ILE A 60 -1.78 -2.01 -2.35
N ALA A 61 -1.58 -2.98 -3.26
CA ALA A 61 -2.50 -3.23 -4.36
C ALA A 61 -3.88 -3.70 -3.89
N LYS A 62 -3.94 -4.58 -2.89
CA LYS A 62 -5.19 -5.08 -2.28
C LYS A 62 -6.02 -3.96 -1.68
N LEU A 63 -5.40 -3.11 -0.86
CA LEU A 63 -6.06 -1.93 -0.29
C LEU A 63 -6.45 -0.91 -1.36
N GLY A 64 -5.63 -0.78 -2.40
CA GLY A 64 -5.88 0.06 -3.56
C GLY A 64 -6.88 -0.49 -4.57
N GLN A 65 -7.33 -1.74 -4.44
CA GLN A 65 -8.22 -2.44 -5.38
C GLN A 65 -7.70 -2.41 -6.83
N VAL A 66 -6.40 -2.58 -7.00
CA VAL A 66 -5.72 -2.65 -8.31
C VAL A 66 -4.81 -3.86 -8.38
N ASP A 67 -4.40 -4.24 -9.59
CA ASP A 67 -3.39 -5.27 -9.81
C ASP A 67 -2.02 -4.75 -9.33
N SER A 68 -1.25 -5.60 -8.64
CA SER A 68 0.04 -5.25 -8.04
C SER A 68 1.04 -4.74 -9.06
N LYS A 69 0.96 -5.18 -10.32
CA LYS A 69 1.85 -4.71 -11.39
C LYS A 69 1.80 -3.18 -11.59
N PHE A 70 0.72 -2.52 -11.21
CA PHE A 70 0.58 -1.06 -11.32
C PHE A 70 1.11 -0.30 -10.11
N ILE A 71 1.40 -0.99 -9.01
CA ILE A 71 2.10 -0.40 -7.85
C ILE A 71 3.59 -0.36 -8.20
N ARG A 72 4.16 0.83 -8.32
CA ARG A 72 5.56 1.03 -8.75
C ARG A 72 6.45 1.37 -7.57
N ALA A 73 7.66 0.82 -7.58
CA ALA A 73 8.62 0.98 -6.49
C ALA A 73 9.02 2.46 -6.26
N ASN A 74 9.05 3.26 -7.31
CA ASN A 74 9.44 4.67 -7.26
C ASN A 74 8.26 5.65 -7.05
N SER A 75 7.02 5.14 -6.97
CA SER A 75 5.87 5.97 -6.61
C SER A 75 5.91 6.31 -5.12
N SER A 76 5.46 7.52 -4.79
CA SER A 76 5.18 7.90 -3.40
C SER A 76 3.80 7.39 -2.95
N PHE A 77 3.54 7.39 -1.65
CA PHE A 77 2.21 7.09 -1.11
C PHE A 77 1.16 8.13 -1.54
N GLU A 78 1.55 9.39 -1.71
CA GLU A 78 0.70 10.44 -2.29
C GLU A 78 0.23 10.08 -3.71
N ASN A 79 1.06 9.41 -4.53
CA ASN A 79 0.63 8.96 -5.85
C ASN A 79 -0.51 7.93 -5.78
N LEU A 80 -0.66 7.24 -4.64
CA LEU A 80 -1.74 6.29 -4.40
C LEU A 80 -3.05 6.98 -4.01
N ALA A 81 -3.08 8.29 -3.77
CA ALA A 81 -4.28 9.01 -3.29
C ALA A 81 -5.49 8.96 -4.25
N TRP A 82 -5.31 8.47 -5.48
CA TRP A 82 -6.40 8.18 -6.42
C TRP A 82 -7.13 6.88 -6.09
N LEU A 83 -6.54 6.00 -5.28
CA LEU A 83 -7.04 4.67 -4.96
C LEU A 83 -7.96 4.68 -3.72
N PRO A 84 -8.87 3.69 -3.57
CA PRO A 84 -9.99 3.77 -2.62
C PRO A 84 -9.61 3.88 -1.14
N TYR A 85 -8.60 3.14 -0.68
CA TYR A 85 -8.08 3.21 0.69
C TYR A 85 -7.09 4.37 0.84
N TRP A 86 -6.13 4.45 -0.07
CA TRP A 86 -5.01 5.39 -0.06
C TRP A 86 -5.39 6.86 -0.24
N LYS A 87 -6.57 7.17 -0.79
CA LYS A 87 -7.07 8.56 -0.88
C LYS A 87 -7.19 9.29 0.45
N ASN A 88 -7.22 8.56 1.56
CA ASN A 88 -7.26 9.15 2.89
C ASN A 88 -5.86 9.27 3.52
N CYS A 89 -4.79 8.78 2.87
CA CYS A 89 -3.43 8.90 3.37
C CYS A 89 -3.06 10.38 3.55
N GLY A 90 -2.57 10.75 4.73
CA GLY A 90 -2.36 12.12 5.18
C GLY A 90 -3.62 12.83 5.70
N ASP A 91 -4.74 12.12 5.84
CA ASP A 91 -6.02 12.62 6.38
C ASP A 91 -6.46 11.77 7.58
N ILE A 92 -7.34 12.32 8.43
CA ILE A 92 -7.75 11.80 9.75
C ILE A 92 -8.40 10.40 9.69
N ARG A 93 -8.63 9.85 8.49
CA ARG A 93 -9.32 8.57 8.26
C ARG A 93 -8.43 7.48 7.67
N PHE A 94 -7.12 7.71 7.58
CA PHE A 94 -6.18 6.65 7.29
C PHE A 94 -5.82 5.93 8.58
N TYR A 95 -5.81 4.60 8.51
CA TYR A 95 -5.45 3.74 9.63
C TYR A 95 -4.29 2.87 9.18
N THR A 96 -3.06 3.27 9.53
CA THR A 96 -1.84 2.55 9.19
C THR A 96 -1.87 1.10 9.69
N GLU A 97 -2.64 0.85 10.75
CA GLU A 97 -2.92 -0.48 11.28
C GLU A 97 -3.53 -1.41 10.23
N ASP A 98 -4.51 -0.96 9.43
CA ASP A 98 -5.11 -1.77 8.37
C ASP A 98 -4.05 -2.20 7.34
N PHE A 99 -3.06 -1.34 7.05
CA PHE A 99 -1.96 -1.68 6.15
C PHE A 99 -1.02 -2.72 6.76
N VAL A 100 -0.68 -2.56 8.04
CA VAL A 100 0.14 -3.51 8.79
C VAL A 100 -0.54 -4.88 8.86
N GLU A 101 -1.84 -4.94 9.16
CA GLU A 101 -2.61 -6.19 9.23
C GLU A 101 -2.60 -6.96 7.90
N VAL A 102 -2.71 -6.24 6.77
CA VAL A 102 -2.62 -6.88 5.45
C VAL A 102 -1.20 -7.42 5.21
N ILE A 103 -0.15 -6.70 5.63
CA ILE A 103 1.24 -7.21 5.55
C ILE A 103 1.41 -8.47 6.42
N GLU A 104 0.93 -8.47 7.66
CA GLU A 104 0.97 -9.61 8.58
C GLU A 104 0.29 -10.84 7.99
N SER A 105 -0.92 -10.66 7.45
CA SER A 105 -1.70 -11.71 6.79
C SER A 105 -0.94 -12.33 5.62
N GLU A 106 -0.36 -11.51 4.75
CA GLU A 106 0.42 -11.97 3.60
C GLU A 106 1.75 -12.65 3.99
N LEU A 107 2.37 -12.20 5.08
CA LEU A 107 3.60 -12.80 5.60
C LEU A 107 3.37 -14.03 6.47
N GLN A 108 2.13 -14.26 6.91
CA GLN A 108 1.75 -15.27 7.90
C GLN A 108 2.51 -15.10 9.23
N ILE A 109 2.56 -13.87 9.71
CA ILE A 109 3.19 -13.50 10.98
C ILE A 109 2.24 -12.62 11.79
N GLN A 110 2.57 -12.37 13.05
CA GLN A 110 1.91 -11.38 13.87
C GLN A 110 2.97 -10.56 14.61
N PHE A 111 2.85 -9.25 14.56
CA PHE A 111 3.63 -8.30 15.33
C PHE A 111 2.92 -8.06 16.66
N THR A 112 3.69 -8.11 17.74
CA THR A 112 3.20 -7.64 19.03
C THR A 112 3.09 -6.11 19.01
N GLU A 113 2.18 -5.55 19.81
CA GLU A 113 2.09 -4.09 19.93
C GLU A 113 3.42 -3.44 20.35
N LYS A 114 4.23 -4.14 21.17
CA LYS A 114 5.56 -3.66 21.57
C LYS A 114 6.50 -3.55 20.38
N GLN A 115 6.44 -4.48 19.43
CA GLN A 115 7.25 -4.42 18.20
C GLN A 115 6.80 -3.28 17.30
N LEU A 116 5.49 -3.08 17.15
CA LEU A 116 4.93 -1.98 16.34
C LEU A 116 5.27 -0.61 16.95
N ARG A 117 5.16 -0.45 18.28
CA ARG A 117 5.54 0.80 18.97
C ARG A 117 7.04 1.12 18.85
N ASN A 118 7.87 0.09 18.75
CA ASN A 118 9.33 0.23 18.59
C ASN A 118 9.75 0.17 17.12
N ALA A 119 8.81 0.18 16.18
CA ALA A 119 9.15 0.13 14.77
C ALA A 119 9.85 1.42 14.35
N SER A 120 11.06 1.29 13.83
CA SER A 120 11.83 2.41 13.25
C SER A 120 11.45 2.65 11.78
N VAL A 121 10.24 2.27 11.38
CA VAL A 121 9.72 2.43 10.02
C VAL A 121 8.87 3.68 10.01
N ARG A 122 9.14 4.59 9.07
CA ARG A 122 8.31 5.81 8.95
C ARG A 122 6.88 5.45 8.55
N ASP A 123 5.93 6.11 9.19
CA ASP A 123 4.51 5.95 8.89
C ASP A 123 4.19 6.58 7.52
N PRO A 124 3.68 5.82 6.54
CA PRO A 124 3.24 6.36 5.26
C PRO A 124 2.20 7.48 5.37
N ASP A 125 1.38 7.48 6.43
CA ASP A 125 0.37 8.50 6.67
C ASP A 125 0.99 9.86 7.01
N LEU A 126 2.07 9.84 7.81
CA LEU A 126 2.80 11.03 8.23
C LEU A 126 3.86 11.46 7.20
N HIS A 127 4.19 10.56 6.25
CA HIS A 127 5.21 10.76 5.22
C HIS A 127 4.71 10.34 3.84
N PRO A 128 3.64 10.97 3.31
CA PRO A 128 3.02 10.56 2.04
C PRO A 128 3.97 10.73 0.83
N GLU A 129 4.98 11.58 0.93
CA GLU A 129 6.01 11.79 -0.08
C GLU A 129 7.03 10.64 -0.17
N MET A 130 7.11 9.80 0.86
CA MET A 130 8.03 8.66 0.92
C MET A 130 7.76 7.70 -0.24
N LYS A 131 8.83 7.25 -0.89
CA LYS A 131 8.70 6.26 -1.95
C LYS A 131 8.45 4.87 -1.39
N ILE A 132 7.69 4.07 -2.12
CA ILE A 132 7.38 2.68 -1.74
C ILE A 132 8.67 1.87 -1.53
N ASN A 133 9.69 2.05 -2.38
CA ASN A 133 10.96 1.36 -2.21
C ASN A 133 11.76 1.79 -0.97
N GLU A 134 11.62 3.02 -0.51
CA GLU A 134 12.22 3.53 0.73
C GLU A 134 11.55 2.86 1.93
N PHE A 135 10.22 2.86 1.96
CA PHE A 135 9.44 2.16 2.97
C PHE A 135 9.80 0.66 3.05
N ILE A 136 9.87 -0.03 1.91
CA ILE A 136 10.23 -1.46 1.87
C ILE A 136 11.62 -1.70 2.47
N ARG A 137 12.60 -0.82 2.22
CA ARG A 137 13.94 -0.94 2.79
C ARG A 137 13.94 -0.72 4.30
N GLU A 138 13.22 0.29 4.79
CA GLU A 138 13.08 0.56 6.22
C GLU A 138 12.37 -0.59 6.94
N PHE A 139 11.25 -1.04 6.39
CA PHE A 139 10.51 -2.19 6.88
C PHE A 139 11.39 -3.44 6.94
N TYR A 140 12.12 -3.74 5.86
CA TYR A 140 13.02 -4.89 5.83
C TYR A 140 14.12 -4.79 6.89
N SER A 141 14.74 -3.62 7.06
CA SER A 141 15.79 -3.39 8.06
C SER A 141 15.28 -3.66 9.47
N TRP A 142 14.14 -3.06 9.83
CA TRP A 142 13.48 -3.28 11.12
C TRP A 142 13.06 -4.75 11.31
N TYR A 143 12.41 -5.33 10.31
CA TYR A 143 11.94 -6.72 10.35
C TYR A 143 13.10 -7.71 10.52
N ASN A 144 14.22 -7.47 9.85
CA ASN A 144 15.39 -8.34 9.93
C ASN A 144 16.09 -8.29 11.29
N LEU A 145 16.08 -7.14 11.98
CA LEU A 145 16.71 -6.96 13.30
C LEU A 145 15.88 -7.51 14.48
N ASN A 146 14.58 -7.73 14.29
CA ASN A 146 13.66 -8.09 15.38
C ASN A 146 13.13 -9.53 15.29
N TYR A 147 13.35 -10.20 14.16
CA TYR A 147 12.92 -11.58 13.93
C TYR A 147 14.10 -12.55 13.73
N PHE A 148 15.33 -12.05 13.86
CA PHE A 148 16.61 -12.77 13.85
C PHE A 148 17.61 -12.03 14.74
#